data_AF-A0A4Q6AB94-F1
#
_entry.id   AF-A0A4Q6AB94-F1
#
_cell.length_a   1.000
_cell.length_b   1.000
_cell.length_c   1.000
_cell.angle_alpha   90.00
_cell.angle_beta   90.00
_cell.angle_gamma   90.00
#
_symmetry.space_group_name_H-M   'P 1'
#
loop_
_entity.id
_entity.type
_entity.pdbx_description
1 polymer ?
#
loop_
_entity_poly.entity_id
_entity_poly.type
_entity_poly.pdbx_seq_one_letter_code
_entity_poly.pdbx_strand_id
1 'polypeptide(L)'
;MLNEYLKYLNTIGSRYFIIAGIFFILFYVLLKNRKKAKKLQPQSPKKADYAREIGYSILTICIFAAAPILLLHVPSIAKHTTFYRDIQEHGRLYFFLAFPLMFIIHDAYFYWAHRLMHHKKLFKTFHL
;
A
#
# COMPACT_ATOMS: atom_id res chain seq x y z
N MET A 1 -9.93 -3.87 -20.38
CA MET A 1 -9.82 -2.88 -19.28
C MET A 1 -10.62 -3.31 -18.05
N LEU A 2 -11.94 -3.52 -18.14
CA LEU A 2 -12.75 -3.92 -16.98
C LEU A 2 -12.31 -5.27 -16.37
N ASN A 3 -12.08 -6.30 -17.19
CA ASN A 3 -11.64 -7.62 -16.70
C ASN A 3 -10.28 -7.56 -15.98
N GLU A 4 -9.32 -6.81 -16.52
CA GLU A 4 -8.03 -6.60 -15.88
C GLU A 4 -8.17 -5.82 -14.56
N TYR A 5 -9.05 -4.82 -14.51
CA TYR A 5 -9.31 -4.08 -13.28
C TYR A 5 -9.88 -5.01 -12.21
N LEU A 6 -10.87 -5.83 -12.56
CA LEU A 6 -11.47 -6.81 -11.64
C LEU A 6 -10.44 -7.85 -11.17
N LYS A 7 -9.51 -8.25 -12.05
CA LYS A 7 -8.40 -9.14 -11.69
C LYS A 7 -7.45 -8.50 -10.68
N TYR A 8 -7.03 -7.24 -10.89
CA TYR A 8 -6.19 -6.51 -9.93
C TYR A 8 -6.93 -6.26 -8.62
N LEU A 9 -8.20 -5.87 -8.67
CA LEU A 9 -9.06 -5.68 -7.52
C LEU A 9 -9.15 -6.96 -6.68
N ASN A 10 -9.41 -8.09 -7.32
CA ASN A 10 -9.49 -9.38 -6.65
C ASN A 10 -8.13 -9.78 -6.04
N THR A 11 -7.04 -9.62 -6.80
CA THR A 11 -5.69 -10.01 -6.34
C THR A 11 -5.24 -9.19 -5.13
N ILE A 12 -5.43 -7.87 -5.18
CA ILE A 12 -5.06 -6.96 -4.09
C ILE A 12 -6.00 -7.16 -2.90
N GLY A 13 -7.31 -7.16 -3.15
CA GLY A 13 -8.32 -7.28 -2.11
C GLY A 13 -8.24 -8.60 -1.35
N SER A 14 -8.14 -9.73 -2.06
CA SER A 14 -8.04 -11.05 -1.41
C SER A 14 -6.81 -11.14 -0.51
N ARG A 15 -5.63 -10.77 -1.00
CA ARG A 15 -4.39 -10.77 -0.21
C ARG A 15 -4.49 -9.87 1.01
N TYR A 16 -5.02 -8.67 0.85
CA TYR A 16 -5.22 -7.73 1.94
C TYR A 16 -6.15 -8.30 3.01
N PHE A 17 -7.36 -8.74 2.64
CA PHE A 17 -8.35 -9.24 3.61
C PHE A 17 -7.92 -10.55 4.26
N ILE A 18 -7.19 -11.43 3.57
CA ILE A 18 -6.62 -12.64 4.18
C ILE A 18 -5.62 -12.26 5.27
N ILE A 19 -4.62 -11.43 4.95
CA ILE A 19 -3.56 -11.07 5.90
C ILE A 19 -4.12 -10.23 7.05
N ALA A 20 -4.88 -9.18 6.74
CA ALA A 20 -5.52 -8.33 7.74
C ALA A 20 -6.49 -9.12 8.62
N GLY A 21 -7.28 -10.03 8.04
CA GLY A 21 -8.20 -10.90 8.74
C GLY A 21 -7.48 -11.83 9.73
N ILE A 22 -6.38 -12.46 9.32
CA ILE A 22 -5.56 -13.30 10.21
C ILE A 22 -5.09 -12.50 11.43
N PHE A 23 -4.49 -11.33 11.22
CA PHE A 23 -3.99 -10.50 12.31
C PHE A 23 -5.12 -9.92 13.18
N PHE A 24 -6.26 -9.58 12.58
CA PHE A 24 -7.44 -9.14 13.30
C PHE A 24 -7.96 -10.24 14.23
N ILE A 25 -8.15 -11.45 13.71
CA ILE A 25 -8.58 -12.60 14.52
C ILE A 25 -7.56 -12.87 15.63
N LEU A 26 -6.28 -12.91 15.31
CA LEU A 26 -5.23 -13.18 16.27
C LEU A 26 -5.22 -12.15 17.42
N PHE A 27 -5.25 -10.85 17.13
CA PHE A 27 -5.05 -9.82 18.15
C PHE A 27 -6.33 -9.23 18.74
N TYR A 28 -7.41 -9.14 17.97
CA TYR A 28 -8.66 -8.52 18.39
C TYR A 28 -9.74 -9.53 18.80
N VAL A 29 -9.58 -10.81 18.44
CA VAL A 29 -10.46 -11.89 18.91
C VAL A 29 -9.74 -12.78 19.93
N LEU A 30 -8.67 -13.49 19.53
CA LEU A 30 -8.03 -14.52 20.35
C LEU A 30 -7.20 -13.94 21.51
N LEU A 31 -6.38 -12.92 21.25
CA LEU A 31 -5.46 -12.34 22.24
C LEU A 31 -5.99 -11.07 22.93
N LYS A 32 -7.28 -10.75 22.73
CA LYS A 32 -7.90 -9.49 23.18
C LYS A 32 -7.70 -9.21 24.68
N ASN A 33 -7.79 -10.24 25.53
CA ASN A 33 -7.67 -10.09 26.98
C ASN A 33 -6.23 -10.19 27.50
N ARG A 34 -5.34 -10.88 26.77
CA ARG A 34 -3.94 -11.10 27.20
C ARG A 34 -3.03 -9.90 26.95
N LYS A 35 -3.41 -9.00 26.03
CA LYS A 35 -2.58 -7.86 25.61
C LYS A 35 -3.12 -6.49 26.02
N LYS A 36 -4.13 -6.40 26.89
CA LYS A 36 -4.73 -5.11 27.30
C LYS A 36 -3.71 -4.13 27.89
N ALA A 37 -2.80 -4.63 28.74
CA ALA A 37 -1.75 -3.81 29.36
C ALA A 37 -0.62 -3.36 28.40
N LYS A 38 -0.52 -3.97 27.21
CA LYS A 38 0.51 -3.64 26.21
C LYS A 38 -0.03 -2.76 25.07
N LYS A 39 -1.29 -2.32 25.14
CA LYS A 39 -1.87 -1.42 24.14
C LYS A 39 -1.41 0.01 24.40
N LEU A 40 -0.91 0.68 23.37
CA LEU A 40 -0.63 2.13 23.41
C LEU A 40 -1.91 2.94 23.65
N GLN A 41 -3.02 2.56 23.02
CA GLN A 41 -4.32 3.18 23.24
C GLN A 41 -5.21 2.29 24.13
N PRO A 42 -5.62 2.76 25.32
CA PRO A 42 -6.39 1.95 26.26
C PRO A 42 -7.85 1.74 25.80
N GLN A 43 -8.40 2.65 25.00
CA GLN A 43 -9.76 2.54 24.48
C GLN A 43 -9.83 1.53 23.32
N SER A 44 -10.85 0.68 23.35
CA SER A 44 -11.12 -0.22 22.22
C SER A 44 -11.93 0.51 21.13
N PRO A 45 -11.66 0.26 19.83
CA PRO A 45 -12.40 0.89 18.75
C PRO A 45 -13.90 0.57 18.82
N LYS A 46 -14.74 1.54 18.48
CA LYS A 46 -16.18 1.36 18.36
C LYS A 46 -16.50 0.64 17.04
N LYS A 47 -17.70 0.08 16.93
CA LYS A 47 -18.17 -0.56 15.67
C LYS A 47 -18.09 0.40 14.47
N ALA A 48 -18.41 1.67 14.68
CA ALA A 48 -18.31 2.71 13.66
C ALA A 48 -16.87 2.93 13.17
N ASP A 49 -15.88 2.80 14.06
CA ASP A 49 -14.46 2.91 13.67
C ASP A 49 -14.09 1.74 12.74
N TYR A 50 -14.43 0.50 13.10
CA TYR A 50 -14.17 -0.65 12.22
C TYR A 50 -14.82 -0.50 10.85
N ALA A 51 -16.08 -0.05 10.78
CA ALA A 51 -16.77 0.16 9.51
C ALA A 51 -16.06 1.22 8.64
N ARG A 52 -15.63 2.33 9.27
CA ARG A 52 -14.87 3.39 8.59
C ARG A 52 -13.53 2.86 8.06
N GLU A 53 -12.75 2.16 8.88
CA GLU A 53 -11.44 1.62 8.48
C GLU A 53 -11.56 0.57 7.36
N ILE A 54 -12.58 -0.30 7.42
CA ILE A 54 -12.88 -1.25 6.34
C ILE A 54 -13.28 -0.50 5.06
N GLY A 55 -14.12 0.54 5.18
CA GLY A 55 -14.51 1.39 4.06
C GLY A 55 -13.31 2.05 3.37
N TYR A 56 -12.39 2.64 4.14
CA TYR A 56 -11.15 3.21 3.60
C TYR A 56 -10.21 2.16 3.01
N SER A 57 -10.16 0.96 3.60
CA SER A 57 -9.39 -0.15 3.02
C SER A 57 -9.95 -0.52 1.64
N ILE A 58 -11.26 -0.66 1.50
CA ILE A 58 -11.93 -0.98 0.23
C ILE A 58 -11.68 0.13 -0.80
N LEU A 59 -11.85 1.40 -0.41
CA LEU A 59 -11.57 2.54 -1.27
C LEU A 59 -10.12 2.52 -1.78
N THR A 60 -9.17 2.27 -0.88
CA THR A 60 -7.76 2.16 -1.23
C THR A 60 -7.53 1.01 -2.22
N ILE A 61 -8.10 -0.18 -1.97
CA ILE A 61 -8.00 -1.32 -2.89
C ILE A 61 -8.54 -0.96 -4.29
N CYS A 62 -9.67 -0.26 -4.39
CA CYS A 62 -10.22 0.20 -5.66
C CYS A 62 -9.27 1.16 -6.39
N ILE A 63 -8.71 2.15 -5.69
CA ILE A 63 -7.76 3.10 -6.26
C ILE A 63 -6.50 2.38 -6.75
N PHE A 64 -5.91 1.51 -5.93
CA PHE A 64 -4.69 0.77 -6.28
C PHE A 64 -4.91 -0.28 -7.38
N ALA A 65 -6.12 -0.82 -7.52
CA ALA A 65 -6.47 -1.69 -8.65
C ALA A 65 -6.51 -0.92 -9.99
N ALA A 66 -6.80 0.38 -9.96
CA ALA A 66 -6.77 1.23 -11.15
C ALA A 66 -5.35 1.64 -11.58
N ALA A 67 -4.40 1.73 -10.64
CA ALA A 67 -3.02 2.11 -10.95
C ALA A 67 -2.35 1.26 -12.06
N PRO A 68 -2.33 -0.09 -12.02
CA PRO A 68 -1.72 -0.89 -13.09
C PRO A 68 -2.51 -0.84 -14.40
N ILE A 69 -3.80 -0.51 -14.37
CA ILE A 69 -4.56 -0.23 -15.59
C ILE A 69 -3.99 1.00 -16.28
N LEU A 70 -3.82 2.09 -15.55
CA LEU A 70 -3.26 3.33 -16.10
C LEU A 70 -1.80 3.16 -16.51
N LEU A 71 -0.98 2.56 -15.65
CA LEU A 71 0.46 2.49 -15.87
C LEU A 71 0.86 1.46 -16.93
N LEU A 72 0.18 0.31 -16.99
CA LEU A 72 0.64 -0.82 -17.82
C LEU A 72 -0.25 -1.06 -19.06
N HIS A 73 -1.49 -0.60 -19.06
CA HIS A 73 -2.46 -0.90 -20.13
C HIS A 73 -2.80 0.31 -21.01
N VAL A 74 -2.43 1.52 -20.62
CA VAL A 74 -2.57 2.71 -21.47
C VAL A 74 -1.28 2.89 -22.28
N PRO A 75 -1.29 2.69 -23.62
CA PRO A 75 -0.05 2.63 -24.41
C PRO A 75 0.81 3.90 -24.34
N SER A 76 0.17 5.07 -24.26
CA SER A 76 0.87 6.36 -24.15
C SER A 76 1.63 6.51 -22.83
N ILE A 77 1.23 5.80 -21.78
CA ILE A 77 1.87 5.81 -20.46
C ILE A 77 2.84 4.63 -20.34
N ALA A 78 2.40 3.43 -20.74
CA ALA A 78 3.15 2.18 -20.58
C ALA A 78 4.54 2.23 -21.19
N LYS A 79 4.70 2.93 -22.32
CA LYS A 79 6.01 3.13 -23.00
C LYS A 79 7.04 3.87 -22.16
N HIS A 80 6.63 4.58 -21.11
CA HIS A 80 7.51 5.30 -20.19
C HIS A 80 7.80 4.51 -18.91
N THR A 81 7.23 3.30 -18.76
CA THR A 81 7.50 2.42 -17.63
C THR A 81 8.69 1.51 -17.93
N THR A 82 9.38 1.06 -16.88
CA THR A 82 10.43 0.04 -16.96
C THR A 82 9.90 -1.36 -16.63
N PHE A 83 8.59 -1.59 -16.86
CA PHE A 83 7.95 -2.85 -16.53
C PHE A 83 8.35 -3.94 -17.52
N TYR A 84 8.95 -5.01 -17.02
CA TYR A 84 9.30 -6.20 -17.76
C TYR A 84 8.52 -7.42 -17.23
N ARG A 85 8.23 -8.38 -18.11
CA ARG A 85 7.44 -9.58 -17.77
C ARG A 85 8.29 -10.82 -17.52
N ASP A 86 9.51 -10.84 -18.07
CA ASP A 86 10.43 -11.97 -17.94
C ASP A 86 11.66 -11.56 -17.12
N ILE A 87 11.90 -12.28 -16.04
CA ILE A 87 13.07 -12.08 -15.18
C ILE A 87 14.38 -12.22 -15.96
N GLN A 88 14.39 -12.98 -17.05
CA GLN A 88 15.58 -13.18 -17.89
C GLN A 88 15.99 -11.94 -18.69
N GLU A 89 15.13 -10.93 -18.82
CA GLU A 89 15.46 -9.67 -19.53
C GLU A 89 16.60 -8.89 -18.85
N HIS A 90 16.69 -8.97 -17.51
CA HIS A 90 17.75 -8.35 -16.71
C HIS A 90 18.53 -9.33 -15.84
N GLY A 91 18.10 -10.60 -15.81
CA GLY A 91 18.71 -11.66 -15.02
C GLY A 91 18.26 -11.69 -13.56
N ARG A 92 18.44 -12.87 -12.94
CA ARG A 92 17.98 -13.13 -11.57
C ARG A 92 18.68 -12.26 -10.52
N LEU A 93 19.97 -11.93 -10.73
CA LEU A 93 20.71 -11.07 -9.81
C LEU A 93 20.07 -9.67 -9.75
N TYR A 94 19.75 -9.09 -10.91
CA TYR A 94 19.05 -7.81 -10.97
C TYR A 94 17.69 -7.88 -10.26
N PHE A 95 16.90 -8.94 -10.48
CA PHE A 95 15.62 -9.13 -9.80
C PHE A 95 15.74 -9.07 -8.26
N PHE A 96 16.71 -9.79 -7.68
CA PHE A 96 16.92 -9.76 -6.23
C PHE A 96 17.44 -8.40 -5.74
N LEU A 97 18.34 -7.75 -6.49
CA LEU A 97 18.88 -6.44 -6.13
C LEU A 97 17.88 -5.29 -6.33
N ALA A 98 16.88 -5.47 -7.18
CA ALA A 98 15.85 -4.46 -7.43
C ALA A 98 15.08 -4.12 -6.14
N PHE A 99 14.84 -5.08 -5.25
CA PHE A 99 14.15 -4.83 -3.98
C PHE A 99 14.91 -3.88 -3.05
N PRO A 100 16.14 -4.18 -2.59
CA PRO A 100 16.90 -3.26 -1.74
C PRO A 100 17.21 -1.94 -2.44
N LEU A 101 17.46 -1.95 -3.76
CA LEU A 101 17.67 -0.72 -4.52
C LEU A 101 16.41 0.16 -4.51
N MET A 102 15.23 -0.42 -4.75
CA MET A 102 13.96 0.32 -4.68
C MET A 102 13.65 0.82 -3.27
N PHE A 103 14.02 0.08 -2.22
CA PHE A 103 13.92 0.59 -0.85
C PHE A 103 14.76 1.86 -0.67
N ILE A 104 16.02 1.85 -1.08
CA ILE A 104 16.91 3.02 -0.97
C ILE A 104 16.37 4.20 -1.79
N ILE A 105 15.95 3.96 -3.04
CA ILE A 105 15.40 5.00 -3.91
C ILE A 105 14.14 5.61 -3.30
N HIS A 106 13.23 4.76 -2.82
CA HIS A 106 11.96 5.23 -2.27
C HIS A 106 12.17 5.97 -0.95
N ASP A 107 13.07 5.50 -0.08
CA ASP A 107 13.39 6.19 1.17
C ASP A 107 14.07 7.54 0.91
N ALA A 108 15.03 7.59 -0.01
CA ALA A 108 15.65 8.84 -0.44
C ALA A 108 14.59 9.81 -1.00
N TYR A 109 13.76 9.35 -1.95
CA TYR A 109 12.67 10.16 -2.50
C TYR A 109 11.75 10.69 -1.40
N PHE A 110 11.29 9.82 -0.50
CA PHE A 110 10.38 10.19 0.57
C PHE A 110 11.01 11.20 1.53
N TYR A 111 12.26 10.98 1.94
CA TYR A 111 12.99 11.91 2.80
C TYR A 111 13.07 13.31 2.18
N TRP A 112 13.50 13.41 0.93
CA TRP A 112 13.65 14.69 0.26
C TRP A 112 12.31 15.36 -0.02
N ALA A 113 11.30 14.58 -0.45
CA ALA A 113 9.95 15.10 -0.64
C ALA A 113 9.35 15.61 0.66
N HIS A 114 9.48 14.86 1.76
CA HIS A 114 9.00 15.26 3.07
C HIS A 114 9.75 16.51 3.58
N ARG A 115 11.08 16.56 3.42
CA ARG A 115 11.88 17.75 3.75
C ARG A 115 11.46 18.96 2.94
N LEU A 116 11.11 18.79 1.67
CA LEU A 116 10.58 19.87 0.83
C LEU A 116 9.21 20.34 1.33
N MET A 117 8.33 19.44 1.77
CA MET A 117 7.05 19.82 2.39
C MET A 117 7.24 20.64 3.68
N HIS A 118 8.39 20.48 4.37
CA HIS A 118 8.77 21.32 5.52
C HIS A 118 9.38 22.67 5.14
N HIS A 119 9.59 22.94 3.86
CA HIS A 119 10.09 24.23 3.41
C HIS A 119 9.09 25.35 3.74
N LYS A 120 9.59 26.52 4.18
CA LYS A 120 8.77 27.64 4.71
C LYS A 120 7.58 28.02 3.82
N LYS A 121 7.74 27.94 2.49
CA LYS A 121 6.68 28.26 1.50
C LYS A 121 5.60 27.19 1.37
N LEU A 122 5.93 25.93 1.65
CA LEU A 122 5.03 24.77 1.47
C LEU A 122 4.45 24.26 2.79
N PHE A 123 5.09 24.57 3.92
CA PHE A 123 4.72 24.07 5.24
C PHE A 123 3.23 24.23 5.54
N LYS A 124 2.67 25.41 5.26
CA LYS A 124 1.24 25.69 5.50
C LYS A 124 0.31 24.79 4.69
N THR A 125 0.70 24.37 3.49
CA THR A 125 -0.16 23.52 2.65
C THR A 125 -0.22 22.07 3.13
N PHE A 126 0.86 21.56 3.72
CA PHE A 126 1.00 20.14 4.03
C PHE A 126 0.93 19.77 5.52
N HIS A 127 1.21 20.71 6.42
CA HIS A 127 1.37 20.44 7.86
C HIS A 127 0.52 21.35 8.79
N LEU A 128 -0.49 22.03 8.25
CA LEU A 128 -1.47 22.77 9.08
C LEU A 128 -2.46 21.83 9.76
#